data_AF-A0A954BWG5-F1
#
_entry.id   AF-A0A954BWG5-F1
#
_cell.length_a   1.000
_cell.length_b   1.000
_cell.length_c   1.000
_cell.angle_alpha   90.00
_cell.angle_beta   90.00
_cell.angle_gamma   90.00
#
_symmetry.space_group_name_H-M   'P 1'
#
loop_
_entity.id
_entity.type
_entity.pdbx_description
1 polymer ?
#
loop_
_entity_poly.entity_id
_entity_poly.type
_entity_poly.pdbx_seq_one_letter_code
_entity_poly.pdbx_strand_id
1 'polypeptide(L)'
;MTINYQPSTINQMTTWVGIEVTRQVRVADGVIQSVGKLSAGGVNLLEHQIGIAKQITSPDQICILTAQGDEAVLELIAGHGLRELAPFDFIAMLSDRAKHGEDGAAVLLRQIAPLRDAKDVKKALKLLKKHPVVISASKPPKGHKRHEPLPGEDEPDYRCLAFEARRISEFSMQAMTGLSAGNEEQLFIDWDRFTEYSRPESEAHAAEVIRKWKG
;
A
#
# COMPACT_ATOMS: atom_id res chain seq x y z
N MET A 1 -9.01 -29.48 -1.18
CA MET A 1 -8.70 -29.00 -2.54
C MET A 1 -7.42 -28.18 -2.43
N THR A 2 -6.28 -28.75 -2.81
CA THR A 2 -4.95 -28.16 -2.56
C THR A 2 -4.60 -27.27 -3.75
N ILE A 3 -4.50 -25.96 -3.54
CA ILE A 3 -4.08 -25.03 -4.60
C ILE A 3 -2.56 -25.20 -4.75
N ASN A 4 -2.14 -25.82 -5.84
CA ASN A 4 -0.73 -25.88 -6.21
C ASN A 4 -0.28 -24.49 -6.67
N TYR A 5 0.43 -23.78 -5.79
CA TYR A 5 1.16 -22.57 -6.15
C TYR A 5 2.38 -22.98 -6.98
N GLN A 6 2.38 -22.67 -8.28
CA GLN A 6 3.59 -22.68 -9.08
C GLN A 6 4.11 -21.24 -9.19
N PRO A 7 5.20 -20.89 -8.47
CA PRO A 7 5.85 -19.60 -8.70
C PRO A 7 6.43 -19.59 -10.13
N SER A 8 5.99 -18.64 -10.95
CA SER A 8 6.55 -18.45 -12.29
C SER A 8 8.00 -17.99 -12.17
N THR A 9 8.93 -18.84 -12.61
CA THR A 9 10.40 -18.69 -12.54
C THR A 9 10.99 -17.64 -13.49
N ILE A 10 10.38 -16.45 -13.55
CA ILE A 10 10.95 -15.31 -14.30
C ILE A 10 11.63 -14.38 -13.29
N ASN A 11 12.93 -14.55 -13.05
CA ASN A 11 13.81 -13.58 -12.35
C ASN A 11 13.12 -12.84 -11.18
N GLN A 12 12.59 -13.58 -10.21
CA GLN A 12 11.81 -12.97 -9.13
C GLN A 12 12.75 -12.38 -8.09
N MET A 13 12.96 -11.07 -8.20
CA MET A 13 13.38 -10.24 -7.07
C MET A 13 12.46 -10.56 -5.89
N THR A 14 13.01 -11.01 -4.76
CA THR A 14 12.26 -11.24 -3.52
C THR A 14 11.49 -9.97 -3.18
N THR A 15 10.18 -10.06 -2.97
CA THR A 15 9.33 -8.89 -2.77
C THR A 15 8.59 -9.00 -1.45
N TRP A 16 8.96 -8.16 -0.50
CA TRP A 16 8.26 -8.01 0.77
C TRP A 16 7.11 -7.00 0.63
N VAL A 17 5.95 -7.29 1.20
CA VAL A 17 4.82 -6.37 1.20
C VAL A 17 4.44 -6.02 2.62
N GLY A 18 4.54 -4.75 2.97
CA GLY A 18 3.96 -4.18 4.19
C GLY A 18 2.61 -3.54 3.87
N ILE A 19 1.55 -3.88 4.61
CA ILE A 19 0.25 -3.21 4.51
C ILE A 19 0.06 -2.35 5.75
N GLU A 20 0.18 -1.03 5.60
CA GLU A 20 -0.05 -0.07 6.68
C GLU A 20 -1.54 -0.02 7.04
N VAL A 21 -1.83 -0.35 8.29
CA VAL A 21 -3.13 -0.18 8.91
C VAL A 21 -3.14 1.17 9.62
N THR A 22 -4.09 2.04 9.26
CA THR A 22 -4.18 3.36 9.86
C THR A 22 -4.54 3.24 11.34
N ARG A 23 -4.01 4.14 12.18
CA ARG A 23 -4.50 4.31 13.56
C ARG A 23 -5.85 5.04 13.61
N GLN A 24 -6.23 5.71 12.53
CA GLN A 24 -7.39 6.58 12.51
C GLN A 24 -8.68 5.76 12.47
N VAL A 25 -9.18 5.54 13.67
CA VAL A 25 -10.60 5.51 14.02
C VAL A 25 -11.38 6.50 13.15
N ARG A 26 -12.13 5.98 12.18
CA ARG A 26 -13.11 6.77 11.44
C ARG A 26 -14.44 6.71 12.15
N VAL A 27 -15.08 7.86 12.11
CA VAL A 27 -16.30 8.23 12.80
C VAL A 27 -17.35 8.41 11.70
N ALA A 28 -17.97 7.33 11.24
CA ALA A 28 -19.27 7.48 10.58
C ALA A 28 -20.28 7.74 11.70
N ASP A 29 -20.99 8.87 11.65
CA ASP A 29 -22.05 9.22 12.61
C ASP A 29 -21.65 9.27 14.11
N GLY A 30 -20.37 9.47 14.44
CA GLY A 30 -19.93 9.52 15.84
C GLY A 30 -19.33 8.20 16.38
N VAL A 31 -19.30 7.12 15.58
CA VAL A 31 -18.92 5.78 16.05
C VAL A 31 -17.50 5.39 15.64
N ILE A 32 -16.69 5.00 16.62
CA ILE A 32 -15.35 4.44 16.41
C ILE A 32 -15.47 3.05 15.79
N GLN A 33 -15.10 2.90 14.51
CA GLN A 33 -15.02 1.59 13.87
C GLN A 33 -13.64 0.96 14.06
N SER A 34 -13.62 -0.34 14.42
CA SER A 34 -12.41 -1.16 14.41
C SER A 34 -11.77 -1.13 13.03
N VAL A 35 -10.45 -0.95 12.99
CA VAL A 35 -9.71 -0.83 11.73
C VAL A 35 -9.76 -2.14 10.94
N GLY A 36 -9.83 -3.30 11.61
CA GLY A 36 -10.03 -4.59 10.96
C GLY A 36 -11.41 -4.75 10.31
N LYS A 37 -12.38 -3.91 10.67
CA LYS A 37 -13.75 -3.92 10.12
C LYS A 37 -14.02 -2.80 9.13
N LEU A 38 -13.02 -1.97 8.82
CA LEU A 38 -13.19 -0.85 7.91
C LEU A 38 -13.59 -1.33 6.51
N SER A 39 -14.72 -0.83 6.01
CA SER A 39 -15.25 -1.25 4.72
C SER A 39 -15.80 -0.07 3.91
N ALA A 40 -15.77 -0.21 2.59
CA ALA A 40 -16.35 0.74 1.67
C ALA A 40 -17.04 -0.02 0.53
N GLY A 41 -18.28 0.36 0.20
CA GLY A 41 -19.05 -0.33 -0.84
C GLY A 41 -19.32 -1.81 -0.54
N GLY A 42 -19.33 -2.20 0.75
CA GLY A 42 -19.49 -3.59 1.20
C GLY A 42 -18.19 -4.42 1.18
N VAL A 43 -17.04 -3.82 0.87
CA VAL A 43 -15.75 -4.52 0.81
C VAL A 43 -14.89 -4.14 2.01
N ASN A 44 -14.38 -5.13 2.74
CA ASN A 44 -13.37 -4.92 3.78
C ASN A 44 -12.05 -4.44 3.13
N LEU A 45 -11.58 -3.27 3.54
CA LEU A 45 -10.44 -2.62 2.89
C LEU A 45 -9.11 -3.34 3.15
N LEU A 46 -8.94 -3.91 4.35
CA LEU A 46 -7.73 -4.67 4.69
C LEU A 46 -7.69 -5.99 3.92
N GLU A 47 -8.79 -6.74 3.95
CA GLU A 47 -8.91 -8.00 3.23
C GLU A 47 -8.68 -7.81 1.72
N HIS A 48 -9.23 -6.74 1.14
CA HIS A 48 -8.99 -6.39 -0.27
C HIS A 48 -7.51 -6.14 -0.56
N GLN A 49 -6.81 -5.37 0.28
CA GLN A 49 -5.38 -5.13 0.11
C GLN A 49 -4.54 -6.40 0.34
N ILE A 50 -4.94 -7.29 1.24
CA ILE A 50 -4.33 -8.63 1.38
C ILE A 50 -4.47 -9.41 0.07
N GLY A 51 -5.64 -9.37 -0.55
CA GLY A 51 -5.87 -9.98 -1.87
C GLY A 51 -4.96 -9.43 -2.96
N ILE A 52 -4.64 -8.13 -2.92
CA ILE A 52 -3.68 -7.52 -3.85
C ILE A 52 -2.25 -7.95 -3.52
N ALA A 53 -1.86 -7.93 -2.24
CA ALA A 53 -0.53 -8.36 -1.79
C ALA A 53 -0.22 -9.80 -2.21
N LYS A 54 -1.20 -10.71 -2.13
CA LYS A 54 -1.09 -12.11 -2.59
C LYS A 54 -0.91 -12.26 -4.10
N GLN A 55 -1.26 -11.24 -4.89
CA GLN A 55 -0.97 -11.23 -6.34
C GLN A 55 0.45 -10.73 -6.65
N ILE A 56 1.16 -10.18 -5.65
CA ILE A 56 2.50 -9.62 -5.75
C ILE A 56 3.52 -10.62 -5.21
N THR A 57 3.26 -11.20 -4.04
CA THR A 57 4.19 -12.07 -3.33
C THR A 57 3.48 -13.21 -2.56
N SER A 58 4.25 -14.12 -1.98
CA SER A 58 3.76 -15.23 -1.17
C SER A 58 3.35 -14.77 0.24
N PRO A 59 2.39 -15.46 0.91
CA PRO A 59 1.89 -15.05 2.24
C PRO A 59 2.96 -14.84 3.31
N ASP A 60 4.06 -15.59 3.27
CA ASP A 60 5.19 -15.47 4.20
C ASP A 60 6.00 -14.17 4.01
N GLN A 61 5.83 -13.47 2.89
CA GLN A 61 6.47 -12.18 2.61
C GLN A 61 5.52 -11.00 2.80
N ILE A 62 4.31 -11.25 3.33
CA ILE A 62 3.31 -10.21 3.62
C ILE A 62 3.26 -9.95 5.12
N CYS A 63 3.40 -8.68 5.49
CA CYS A 63 3.30 -8.21 6.86
C CYS A 63 2.19 -7.16 6.95
N ILE A 64 1.27 -7.35 7.89
CA ILE A 64 0.29 -6.33 8.27
C ILE A 64 0.96 -5.44 9.31
N LEU A 65 1.08 -4.16 8.98
CA LEU A 65 1.81 -3.19 9.79
C LEU A 65 0.82 -2.47 10.70
N THR A 66 0.79 -2.88 11.97
CA THR A 66 -0.13 -2.35 12.98
C THR A 66 0.68 -1.63 14.06
N ALA A 67 0.09 -0.60 14.66
CA ALA A 67 0.71 0.06 15.81
C ALA A 67 0.15 -0.45 17.16
N GLN A 68 -1.01 -1.09 17.14
CA GLN A 68 -1.74 -1.61 18.29
C GLN A 68 -2.55 -2.83 17.83
N GLY A 69 -2.70 -3.81 18.72
CA GLY A 69 -3.49 -5.01 18.45
C GLY A 69 -4.98 -4.67 18.35
N ASP A 70 -5.58 -4.93 17.19
CA ASP A 70 -7.02 -4.92 16.94
C ASP A 70 -7.44 -6.37 16.67
N GLU A 71 -8.40 -6.89 17.44
CA GLU A 71 -8.79 -8.31 17.36
C GLU A 71 -9.29 -8.71 15.96
N ALA A 72 -10.04 -7.85 15.28
CA ALA A 72 -10.51 -8.12 13.92
C ALA A 72 -9.37 -8.12 12.90
N VAL A 73 -8.33 -7.31 13.11
CA VAL A 73 -7.10 -7.38 12.32
C VAL A 73 -6.39 -8.71 12.57
N LEU A 74 -6.26 -9.14 13.82
CA LEU A 74 -5.62 -10.41 14.18
C LEU A 74 -6.35 -11.61 13.59
N GLU A 75 -7.69 -11.60 13.59
CA GLU A 75 -8.51 -12.63 12.93
C GLU A 75 -8.24 -12.69 11.42
N LEU A 76 -8.17 -11.55 10.74
CA LEU A 76 -7.83 -11.49 9.31
C LEU A 76 -6.42 -11.99 9.03
N ILE A 77 -5.45 -11.62 9.87
CA ILE A 77 -4.07 -12.09 9.78
C ILE A 77 -4.01 -13.62 9.89
N ALA A 78 -4.67 -14.18 10.91
CA ALA A 78 -4.73 -15.61 11.14
C ALA A 78 -5.43 -16.36 9.99
N GLY A 79 -6.60 -15.87 9.55
CA GLY A 79 -7.37 -16.45 8.45
C GLY A 79 -6.62 -16.46 7.10
N HIS A 80 -5.64 -15.59 6.94
CA HIS A 80 -4.80 -15.53 5.74
C HIS A 80 -3.38 -16.08 5.91
N GLY A 81 -3.01 -16.54 7.11
CA GLY A 81 -1.66 -17.05 7.43
C GLY A 81 -0.56 -16.00 7.30
N LEU A 82 -0.85 -14.75 7.68
CA LEU A 82 0.06 -13.62 7.55
C LEU A 82 0.77 -13.32 8.88
N ARG A 83 1.66 -12.31 8.86
CA ARG A 83 2.36 -11.83 10.05
C ARG A 83 1.90 -10.42 10.40
N GLU A 84 1.80 -10.14 11.68
CA GLU A 84 1.73 -8.79 12.22
C GLU A 84 3.15 -8.28 12.53
N LEU A 85 3.45 -7.02 12.23
CA LEU A 85 4.66 -6.33 12.68
C LEU A 85 4.35 -4.87 13.01
N ALA A 86 5.11 -4.28 13.93
CA ALA A 86 5.13 -2.82 14.00
C ALA A 86 5.79 -2.25 12.73
N PRO A 87 5.39 -1.07 12.23
CA PRO A 87 6.03 -0.45 11.07
C PRO A 87 7.55 -0.32 11.21
N PHE A 88 8.03 -0.02 12.42
CA PHE A 88 9.46 0.07 12.72
C PHE A 88 10.15 -1.29 12.62
N ASP A 89 9.54 -2.35 13.12
CA ASP A 89 10.09 -3.71 13.08
C ASP A 89 10.17 -4.23 11.64
N PHE A 90 9.21 -3.87 10.79
CA PHE A 90 9.26 -4.19 9.36
C PHE A 90 10.44 -3.50 8.67
N ILE A 91 10.67 -2.22 8.95
CA ILE A 91 11.83 -1.48 8.42
C ILE A 91 13.13 -2.09 8.94
N ALA A 92 13.20 -2.40 10.24
CA ALA A 92 14.38 -3.03 10.84
C ALA A 92 14.67 -4.39 10.20
N MET A 93 13.64 -5.21 9.98
CA MET A 93 13.76 -6.49 9.27
C MET A 93 14.31 -6.31 7.85
N LEU A 94 13.79 -5.35 7.09
CA LEU A 94 14.28 -5.07 5.73
C LEU A 94 15.73 -4.56 5.74
N SER A 95 16.07 -3.70 6.70
CA SER A 95 17.43 -3.17 6.84
C SER A 95 18.44 -4.27 7.22
N ASP A 96 18.06 -5.20 8.09
CA ASP A 96 18.88 -6.36 8.45
C ASP A 96 19.14 -7.25 7.23
N ARG A 97 18.10 -7.54 6.44
CA ARG A 97 18.21 -8.28 5.17
C ARG A 97 19.14 -7.58 4.17
N ALA A 98 19.02 -6.26 4.04
CA ALA A 98 19.89 -5.46 3.19
C ALA A 98 21.38 -5.59 3.59
N LYS A 99 21.67 -5.53 4.90
CA LYS A 99 23.04 -5.73 5.43
C LYS A 99 23.60 -7.12 5.14
N HIS A 100 22.73 -8.12 5.06
CA HIS A 100 23.09 -9.49 4.70
C HIS A 100 23.13 -9.75 3.19
N GLY A 101 23.01 -8.70 2.36
CA GLY A 101 23.14 -8.81 0.91
C GLY A 101 21.92 -9.41 0.22
N GLU A 102 20.73 -9.38 0.86
CA GLU A 102 19.49 -9.76 0.20
C GLU A 102 19.11 -8.71 -0.86
N ASP A 103 19.17 -9.11 -2.12
CA ASP A 103 18.63 -8.34 -3.23
C ASP A 103 17.12 -8.56 -3.34
N GLY A 104 16.36 -7.47 -3.34
CA GLY A 104 14.91 -7.54 -3.31
C GLY A 104 14.23 -6.18 -3.45
N ALA A 105 12.91 -6.21 -3.35
CA ALA A 105 12.06 -5.04 -3.23
C ALA A 105 11.21 -5.13 -1.96
N ALA A 106 10.81 -3.97 -1.47
CA ALA A 106 9.71 -3.82 -0.53
C ALA A 106 8.62 -2.96 -1.17
N VAL A 107 7.37 -3.36 -0.97
CA VAL A 107 6.19 -2.58 -1.34
C VAL A 107 5.44 -2.21 -0.07
N LEU A 108 5.15 -0.93 0.10
CA LEU A 108 4.24 -0.43 1.12
C LEU A 108 2.90 -0.14 0.48
N LEU A 109 1.87 -0.87 0.91
CA LEU A 109 0.47 -0.61 0.60
C LEU A 109 -0.19 0.05 1.81
N ARG A 110 -1.30 0.74 1.59
CA ARG A 110 -2.09 1.33 2.68
C ARG A 110 -3.51 0.81 2.66
N GLN A 111 -4.03 0.43 3.83
CA GLN A 111 -5.42 -0.01 3.98
C GLN A 111 -6.41 1.06 3.48
N ILE A 112 -6.14 2.33 3.80
CA ILE A 112 -6.99 3.46 3.45
C ILE A 112 -6.76 4.01 2.04
N ALA A 113 -5.88 3.40 1.25
CA ALA A 113 -5.70 3.77 -0.15
C ALA A 113 -5.74 2.50 -1.03
N PRO A 114 -6.84 1.73 -1.02
CA PRO A 114 -6.92 0.48 -1.74
C PRO A 114 -6.72 0.69 -3.24
N LEU A 115 -5.90 -0.17 -3.84
CA LEU A 115 -5.76 -0.28 -5.29
C LEU A 115 -6.90 -1.14 -5.85
N ARG A 116 -7.20 -1.00 -7.14
CA ARG A 116 -8.11 -1.92 -7.83
C ARG A 116 -7.52 -3.33 -7.95
N ASP A 117 -6.25 -3.39 -8.35
CA ASP A 117 -5.51 -4.62 -8.64
C ASP A 117 -3.98 -4.40 -8.54
N ALA A 118 -3.19 -5.46 -8.69
CA ALA A 118 -1.73 -5.41 -8.54
C ALA A 118 -0.95 -4.89 -9.77
N LYS A 119 -1.61 -4.50 -10.87
CA LYS A 119 -0.94 -4.19 -12.16
C LYS A 119 0.06 -3.04 -12.04
N ASP A 120 -0.30 -1.98 -11.32
CA ASP A 120 0.58 -0.79 -11.21
C ASP A 120 1.74 -1.01 -10.25
N VAL A 121 1.53 -1.78 -9.17
CA VAL A 121 2.62 -2.25 -8.32
C VAL A 121 3.60 -3.11 -9.13
N LYS A 122 3.11 -4.02 -9.98
CA LYS A 122 3.95 -4.84 -10.86
C LYS A 122 4.73 -3.99 -11.88
N LYS A 123 4.20 -2.84 -12.31
CA LYS A 123 4.96 -1.88 -13.13
C LYS A 123 6.04 -1.19 -12.30
N ALA A 124 5.72 -0.73 -11.09
CA ALA A 124 6.67 -0.10 -10.19
C ALA A 124 7.86 -1.03 -9.87
N LEU A 125 7.61 -2.30 -9.57
CA LEU A 125 8.66 -3.32 -9.36
C LEU A 125 9.59 -3.48 -10.57
N LYS A 126 9.10 -3.30 -11.80
CA LYS A 126 9.96 -3.32 -13.00
C LYS A 126 10.81 -2.05 -13.11
N LEU A 127 10.26 -0.90 -12.74
CA LEU A 127 10.97 0.38 -12.70
C LEU A 127 12.08 0.39 -11.64
N LEU A 128 11.94 -0.43 -10.58
CA LEU A 128 13.01 -0.61 -9.60
C LEU A 128 14.33 -1.12 -10.20
N LYS A 129 14.38 -1.61 -11.44
CA LYS A 129 15.66 -1.92 -12.10
C LYS A 129 16.48 -0.69 -12.46
N LYS A 130 15.83 0.47 -12.61
CA LYS A 130 16.46 1.74 -13.00
C LYS A 130 16.41 2.78 -11.89
N HIS A 131 15.35 2.76 -11.09
CA HIS A 131 15.10 3.73 -10.03
C HIS A 131 15.17 3.03 -8.66
N PRO A 132 15.77 3.65 -7.62
CA PRO A 132 15.85 3.04 -6.30
C PRO A 132 14.49 3.04 -5.57
N VAL A 133 13.66 4.06 -5.85
CA VAL A 133 12.35 4.29 -5.23
C VAL A 133 11.35 4.66 -6.32
N VAL A 134 10.16 4.08 -6.25
CA VAL A 134 9.01 4.41 -7.10
C VAL A 134 7.81 4.67 -6.22
N ILE A 135 7.19 5.84 -6.38
CA ILE A 135 6.01 6.24 -5.62
C ILE A 135 4.79 6.35 -6.55
N SER A 136 3.60 6.05 -6.03
CA SER A 136 2.38 6.30 -6.79
C SER A 136 2.08 7.79 -6.89
N ALA A 137 1.75 8.24 -8.10
CA ALA A 137 1.22 9.56 -8.37
C ALA A 137 -0.07 9.43 -9.18
N SER A 138 -0.96 10.41 -9.07
CA SER A 138 -2.15 10.44 -9.92
C SER A 138 -2.64 11.86 -10.13
N LYS A 139 -3.00 12.15 -11.38
CA LYS A 139 -3.67 13.40 -11.73
C LYS A 139 -5.17 13.19 -11.55
N PRO A 140 -5.85 14.02 -10.73
CA PRO A 140 -7.29 13.93 -10.59
C PRO A 140 -8.00 14.29 -11.91
N PRO A 141 -9.32 14.07 -12.02
CA PRO A 141 -10.10 14.53 -13.16
C PRO A 141 -10.26 16.06 -13.14
N LYS A 142 -10.35 16.67 -14.34
CA LYS A 142 -10.49 18.12 -14.51
C LYS A 142 -11.64 18.67 -13.65
N GLY A 143 -11.36 19.76 -12.92
CA GLY A 143 -12.32 20.39 -12.01
C GLY A 143 -12.29 19.86 -10.57
N HIS A 144 -11.46 18.86 -10.28
CA HIS A 144 -11.20 18.42 -8.90
C HIS A 144 -10.28 19.40 -8.17
N LYS A 145 -10.56 19.68 -6.89
CA LYS A 145 -9.83 20.68 -6.07
C LYS A 145 -8.32 20.44 -6.00
N ARG A 146 -7.89 19.18 -6.03
CA ARG A 146 -6.46 18.78 -6.03
C ARG A 146 -5.71 19.11 -7.34
N HIS A 147 -6.38 19.67 -8.35
CA HIS A 147 -5.72 20.25 -9.52
C HIS A 147 -5.12 21.63 -9.27
N GLU A 148 -5.54 22.31 -8.21
CA GLU A 148 -5.08 23.65 -7.89
C GLU A 148 -3.78 23.57 -7.08
N PRO A 149 -2.69 24.22 -7.51
CA PRO A 149 -1.46 24.27 -6.72
C PRO A 149 -1.71 25.04 -5.42
N LEU A 150 -0.97 24.69 -4.36
CA LEU A 150 -1.00 25.48 -3.12
C LEU A 150 -0.44 26.88 -3.38
N PRO A 151 -0.84 27.90 -2.58
CA PRO A 151 -0.29 29.23 -2.72
C PRO A 151 1.25 29.21 -2.61
N GLY A 152 1.94 29.59 -3.69
CA GLY A 152 3.40 29.64 -3.75
C GLY A 152 4.08 28.41 -4.38
N GLU A 153 3.33 27.44 -4.89
CA GLU A 153 3.87 26.31 -5.65
C GLU A 153 3.60 26.45 -7.15
N ASP A 154 4.61 26.19 -7.98
CA ASP A 154 4.51 26.26 -9.45
C ASP A 154 3.77 25.05 -10.04
N GLU A 155 3.78 23.90 -9.35
CA GLU A 155 3.10 22.67 -9.79
C GLU A 155 2.40 21.96 -8.62
N PRO A 156 1.20 21.36 -8.84
CA PRO A 156 0.54 20.57 -7.81
C PRO A 156 1.28 19.28 -7.48
N ASP A 157 1.41 18.95 -6.19
CA ASP A 157 1.91 17.65 -5.75
C ASP A 157 0.90 16.52 -6.08
N TYR A 158 1.21 15.76 -7.12
CA TYR A 158 0.40 14.63 -7.58
C TYR A 158 0.67 13.31 -6.85
N ARG A 159 1.55 13.29 -5.84
CA ARG A 159 1.79 12.08 -5.06
C ARG A 159 0.50 11.62 -4.40
N CYS A 160 0.18 10.34 -4.58
CA CYS A 160 -0.95 9.70 -3.91
C CYS A 160 -0.44 8.60 -2.98
N LEU A 161 -1.22 8.29 -1.96
CA LEU A 161 -0.81 7.38 -0.88
C LEU A 161 -1.07 5.90 -1.23
N ALA A 162 -1.30 5.56 -2.50
CA ALA A 162 -1.76 4.24 -2.91
C ALA A 162 -0.70 3.15 -2.69
N PHE A 163 0.55 3.40 -3.12
CA PHE A 163 1.68 2.54 -2.78
C PHE A 163 3.02 3.25 -2.90
N GLU A 164 4.03 2.62 -2.31
CA GLU A 164 5.44 2.92 -2.52
C GLU A 164 6.19 1.61 -2.76
N ALA A 165 7.13 1.61 -3.69
CA ALA A 165 8.02 0.47 -3.93
C ALA A 165 9.47 0.95 -3.82
N ARG A 166 10.31 0.19 -3.12
CA ARG A 166 11.73 0.49 -2.92
C ARG A 166 12.57 -0.77 -3.08
N ARG A 167 13.83 -0.64 -3.49
CA ARG A 167 14.78 -1.75 -3.33
C ARG A 167 15.10 -1.97 -1.85
N ILE A 168 15.34 -3.21 -1.45
CA ILE A 168 15.73 -3.54 -0.08
C ILE A 168 17.04 -2.82 0.30
N SER A 169 17.96 -2.64 -0.65
CA SER A 169 19.21 -1.88 -0.48
C SER A 169 19.02 -0.43 0.00
N GLU A 170 17.86 0.16 -0.24
CA GLU A 170 17.58 1.55 0.16
C GLU A 170 17.12 1.68 1.62
N PHE A 171 16.86 0.56 2.31
CA PHE A 171 16.47 0.57 3.72
C PHE A 171 17.68 0.63 4.63
N SER A 172 18.12 1.85 4.94
CA SER A 172 19.08 2.14 6.00
C SER A 172 18.40 2.82 7.20
N MET A 173 19.08 2.86 8.36
CA MET A 173 18.65 3.67 9.50
C MET A 173 18.48 5.17 9.15
N GLN A 174 19.10 5.67 8.07
CA GLN A 174 18.91 7.06 7.61
C GLN A 174 17.62 7.23 6.79
N ALA A 175 17.06 6.16 6.23
CA ALA A 175 15.75 6.16 5.59
C ALA A 175 14.59 6.29 6.61
N MET A 176 14.88 6.31 7.92
CA MET A 176 13.91 6.49 9.01
C MET A 176 13.29 7.89 9.09
N THR A 177 13.87 8.90 8.44
CA THR A 177 13.42 10.31 8.59
C THR A 177 12.35 10.77 7.60
N GLY A 178 11.77 9.86 6.81
CA GLY A 178 10.65 10.17 5.92
C GLY A 178 10.98 10.00 4.45
N LEU A 179 9.96 10.27 3.63
CA LEU A 179 9.93 10.24 2.17
C LEU A 179 11.30 10.53 1.53
N SER A 180 11.64 9.71 0.55
CA SER A 180 13.03 9.51 0.15
C SER A 180 13.69 10.79 -0.38
N ALA A 181 15.02 10.82 -0.25
CA ALA A 181 15.87 11.98 -0.49
C ALA A 181 16.05 12.33 -1.98
N GLY A 182 14.95 12.64 -2.69
CA GLY A 182 14.98 13.28 -4.01
C GLY A 182 15.23 12.36 -5.22
N ASN A 183 15.33 11.03 -5.04
CA ASN A 183 15.52 10.06 -6.12
C ASN A 183 14.23 9.26 -6.45
N GLU A 184 13.06 9.85 -6.22
CA GLU A 184 11.76 9.22 -6.41
C GLU A 184 11.34 9.27 -7.88
N GLU A 185 11.05 8.11 -8.46
CA GLU A 185 10.32 8.03 -9.72
C GLU A 185 8.81 8.03 -9.44
N GLN A 186 8.08 8.98 -10.03
CA GLN A 186 6.62 9.02 -9.91
C GLN A 186 5.97 8.14 -10.97
N LEU A 187 5.32 7.05 -10.55
CA LEU A 187 4.47 6.27 -11.44
C LEU A 187 3.05 6.82 -11.43
N PHE A 188 2.68 7.50 -12.52
CA PHE A 188 1.32 7.98 -12.74
C PHE A 188 0.35 6.82 -12.98
N ILE A 189 -0.65 6.70 -12.11
CA ILE A 189 -1.75 5.73 -12.19
C ILE A 189 -3.08 6.45 -12.43
N ASP A 190 -4.01 5.77 -13.11
CA ASP A 190 -5.33 6.33 -13.38
C ASP A 190 -6.10 6.57 -12.07
N TRP A 191 -6.83 7.68 -12.01
CA TRP A 191 -7.56 8.12 -10.81
C TRP A 191 -8.62 7.11 -10.34
N ASP A 192 -9.14 6.28 -11.22
CA ASP A 192 -10.15 5.25 -10.94
C ASP A 192 -9.55 3.90 -10.52
N ARG A 193 -8.21 3.77 -10.50
CA ARG A 193 -7.49 2.54 -10.15
C ARG A 193 -7.07 2.49 -8.68
N PHE A 194 -7.35 3.54 -7.92
CA PHE A 194 -7.22 3.57 -6.47
C PHE A 194 -8.33 4.47 -5.89
N THR A 195 -8.48 4.48 -4.58
CA THR A 195 -9.29 5.49 -3.90
C THR A 195 -8.66 5.83 -2.57
N GLU A 196 -8.79 7.08 -2.12
CA GLU A 196 -8.32 7.49 -0.79
C GLU A 196 -9.49 7.53 0.19
N TYR A 197 -9.53 6.56 1.08
CA TYR A 197 -10.41 6.52 2.24
C TYR A 197 -9.77 7.31 3.39
N SER A 198 -9.38 8.58 3.17
CA SER A 198 -8.63 9.42 4.13
C SER A 198 -9.49 10.50 4.82
N ARG A 199 -10.71 10.77 4.33
CA ARG A 199 -11.67 11.72 4.95
C ARG A 199 -13.12 11.24 4.81
N PRO A 200 -14.05 11.64 5.71
CA PRO A 200 -15.47 11.27 5.64
C PRO A 200 -16.12 11.59 4.28
N GLU A 201 -15.80 12.75 3.70
CA GLU A 201 -16.30 13.15 2.37
C GLU A 201 -15.80 12.24 1.23
N SER A 202 -14.69 11.52 1.45
CA SER A 202 -14.13 10.58 0.49
C SER A 202 -14.75 9.19 0.59
N GLU A 203 -15.54 8.89 1.63
CA GLU A 203 -16.06 7.54 1.89
C GLU A 203 -17.16 7.14 0.90
N ALA A 204 -18.09 8.06 0.61
CA ALA A 204 -19.13 7.85 -0.39
C ALA A 204 -18.54 7.63 -1.79
N HIS A 205 -17.52 8.43 -2.14
CA HIS A 205 -16.80 8.28 -3.40
C HIS A 205 -16.04 6.95 -3.46
N ALA A 206 -15.28 6.62 -2.42
CA ALA A 206 -14.55 5.35 -2.32
C ALA A 206 -15.49 4.15 -2.43
N ALA A 207 -16.64 4.19 -1.74
CA ALA A 207 -17.66 3.15 -1.82
C ALA A 207 -18.28 3.02 -3.22
N GLU A 208 -18.46 4.11 -3.95
CA GLU A 208 -18.91 4.09 -5.34
C GLU A 208 -17.85 3.48 -6.27
N VAL A 209 -16.61 3.93 -6.16
CA VAL A 209 -15.47 3.43 -6.97
C VAL A 209 -15.26 1.93 -6.74
N ILE A 210 -15.23 1.49 -5.48
CA ILE A 210 -15.03 0.09 -5.12
C ILE A 210 -16.17 -0.80 -5.62
N ARG A 211 -17.43 -0.33 -5.58
CA ARG A 211 -18.55 -1.07 -6.16
C ARG A 211 -18.38 -1.28 -7.67
N LYS A 212 -17.87 -0.27 -8.39
CA LYS A 212 -17.57 -0.37 -9.84
C LYS A 212 -16.44 -1.33 -10.17
N TRP A 213 -15.57 -1.67 -9.22
CA TRP A 213 -14.52 -2.67 -9.45
C TRP A 213 -15.04 -4.12 -9.37
N LYS A 214 -16.19 -4.34 -8.71
CA LYS A 214 -16.79 -5.65 -8.47
C LYS A 214 -17.91 -6.00 -9.47
N GLY A 215 -18.56 -5.00 -10.06
CA GLY A 215 -19.54 -5.16 -11.14
C GLY A 215 -18.87 -5.26 -12.51
#